data_AF-A0A2U2ZFL8-F1
#
_entry.id   AF-A0A2U2ZFL8-F1
#
_cell.length_a   1.000
_cell.length_b   1.000
_cell.length_c   1.000
_cell.angle_alpha   90.00
_cell.angle_beta   90.00
_cell.angle_gamma   90.00
#
_symmetry.space_group_name_H-M   'P 1'
#
loop_
_entity.id
_entity.type
_entity.pdbx_description
1 polymer ?
#
loop_
_entity_poly.entity_id
_entity_poly.type
_entity_poly.pdbx_seq_one_letter_code
_entity_poly.pdbx_strand_id
1 'polypeptide(L)'
;MIIDGESAFEVSQEWWPEGDTVVDVAQGVPEVESAVLTDDSDSLLTGTGAVQQARCTSSERPDHVLFITAQVHADGVDDSAAMQELITAYTRAVEGSATCR
;
A
#
# COMPACT_ATOMS: atom_id res chain seq x y z
N MET A 1 0.01 2.62 13.99
CA MET A 1 -0.69 3.06 15.21
C MET A 1 -0.77 1.87 16.15
N ILE A 2 -0.35 2.05 17.40
CA ILE A 2 -0.40 0.97 18.41
C ILE A 2 -1.58 1.25 19.34
N ILE A 3 -2.48 0.27 19.49
CA ILE A 3 -3.57 0.27 20.48
C ILE A 3 -3.33 -0.94 21.38
N ASP A 4 -3.37 -0.74 22.70
CA ASP A 4 -3.19 -1.81 23.68
C ASP A 4 -1.90 -2.65 23.53
N GLY A 5 -0.86 -2.05 22.93
CA GLY A 5 0.43 -2.72 22.70
C GLY A 5 0.51 -3.53 21.40
N GLU A 6 -0.56 -3.57 20.61
CA GLU A 6 -0.63 -4.23 19.31
C GLU A 6 -0.74 -3.21 18.17
N SER A 7 -0.13 -3.49 17.01
CA SER A 7 -0.28 -2.63 15.84
C SER A 7 -1.72 -2.77 15.35
N ALA A 8 -2.56 -1.76 15.55
CA ALA A 8 -3.93 -1.78 15.04
C ALA A 8 -4.00 -1.37 13.57
N PHE A 9 -3.01 -0.60 13.11
CA PHE A 9 -2.92 -0.09 11.75
C PHE A 9 -1.47 0.20 11.37
N GLU A 10 -1.07 -0.19 10.18
CA GLU A 10 0.25 0.07 9.63
C GLU A 10 0.15 0.60 8.20
N VAL A 11 1.01 1.56 7.87
CA VAL A 11 1.22 2.05 6.50
C VAL A 11 2.71 2.09 6.25
N SER A 12 3.14 1.57 5.11
CA SER A 12 4.53 1.56 4.68
C SER A 12 4.72 2.28 3.34
N GLN A 13 5.98 2.65 3.08
CA GLN A 13 6.47 3.19 1.81
C GLN A 13 7.62 2.28 1.37
N GLU A 14 7.42 1.52 0.29
CA GLU A 14 8.34 0.46 -0.12
C GLU A 14 8.83 0.69 -1.54
N TRP A 15 10.15 0.79 -1.70
CA TRP A 15 10.77 0.91 -3.01
C TRP A 15 11.09 -0.47 -3.55
N TRP A 16 10.48 -0.81 -4.68
CA TRP A 16 10.66 -2.10 -5.36
C TRP A 16 11.26 -1.88 -6.75
N PRO A 17 12.06 -2.83 -7.27
CA PRO A 17 12.54 -2.80 -8.64
C PRO A 17 11.46 -2.45 -9.66
N GLU A 18 11.82 -1.65 -10.66
CA GLU A 18 10.93 -1.39 -11.79
C GLU A 18 10.57 -2.70 -12.50
N GLY A 19 9.28 -2.93 -12.74
CA GLY A 19 8.75 -4.17 -13.30
C GLY A 19 8.03 -5.06 -12.29
N ASP A 20 8.27 -4.86 -10.98
CA ASP A 20 7.46 -5.47 -9.93
C ASP A 20 6.06 -4.84 -9.92
N THR A 21 5.06 -5.67 -9.62
CA THR A 21 3.65 -5.31 -9.67
C THR A 21 3.05 -5.16 -8.27
N VAL A 22 1.84 -4.61 -8.18
CA VAL A 22 1.08 -4.62 -6.91
C VAL A 22 0.86 -6.04 -6.37
N VAL A 23 0.79 -7.05 -7.25
CA VAL A 23 0.64 -8.46 -6.86
C VAL A 23 1.90 -8.98 -6.17
N ASP A 24 3.08 -8.63 -6.68
CA ASP A 24 4.36 -9.05 -6.07
C ASP A 24 4.51 -8.45 -4.67
N VAL A 25 4.15 -7.18 -4.50
CA VAL A 25 4.19 -6.50 -3.20
C VAL A 25 3.12 -7.05 -2.24
N ALA A 26 1.92 -7.35 -2.73
CA ALA A 26 0.82 -7.86 -1.91
C ALA A 26 1.14 -9.22 -1.26
N GLN A 27 2.03 -10.03 -1.84
CA GLN A 27 2.51 -11.28 -1.21
C GLN A 27 3.25 -11.03 0.12
N GLY A 28 3.76 -9.81 0.35
CA GLY A 28 4.38 -9.41 1.61
C GLY A 28 3.40 -8.79 2.61
N VAL A 29 2.12 -8.60 2.25
CA VAL A 29 1.11 -7.89 3.04
C VAL A 29 0.01 -8.87 3.45
N PRO A 30 0.05 -9.44 4.67
CA PRO A 30 -0.86 -10.52 5.08
C PRO A 30 -2.35 -10.21 4.89
N GLU A 31 -2.75 -8.96 5.11
CA GLU A 31 -4.15 -8.52 4.99
C GLU A 31 -4.63 -8.40 3.52
N VAL A 32 -3.72 -8.50 2.54
CA VAL A 32 -4.02 -8.42 1.09
C VAL A 32 -3.79 -9.76 0.38
N GLU A 33 -3.09 -10.71 1.00
CA GLU A 33 -2.80 -12.04 0.41
C GLU A 33 -4.07 -12.82 -0.01
N SER A 34 -5.23 -12.53 0.61
CA SER A 34 -6.51 -13.19 0.31
C SER A 34 -7.33 -12.52 -0.81
N ALA A 35 -6.90 -11.35 -1.30
CA ALA A 35 -7.58 -10.66 -2.39
C ALA A 35 -7.48 -11.47 -3.69
N VAL A 36 -8.54 -11.45 -4.51
CA VAL A 36 -8.45 -11.97 -5.88
C VAL A 36 -7.52 -11.05 -6.67
N LEU A 37 -6.30 -11.53 -6.90
CA LEU A 37 -5.26 -10.85 -7.65
C LEU A 37 -5.70 -10.72 -9.11
N THR A 38 -6.00 -9.51 -9.56
CA THR A 38 -6.17 -9.21 -10.98
C THR A 38 -5.01 -8.33 -11.43
N ASP A 39 -4.23 -8.81 -12.40
CA ASP A 39 -2.95 -8.23 -12.85
C ASP A 39 -3.02 -6.80 -13.44
N ASP A 40 -4.22 -6.26 -13.70
CA ASP A 40 -4.39 -5.07 -14.53
C ASP A 40 -4.67 -3.76 -13.75
N SER A 41 -4.52 -3.74 -12.42
CA SER A 41 -4.78 -2.53 -11.61
C SER A 41 -3.54 -1.99 -10.89
N ASP A 42 -3.39 -0.66 -10.86
CA ASP A 42 -2.36 0.07 -10.07
C ASP A 42 -2.56 -0.06 -8.55
N SER A 43 -3.53 -0.85 -8.11
CA SER A 43 -3.88 -1.07 -6.71
C SER A 43 -4.51 -2.45 -6.48
N LEU A 44 -4.29 -3.03 -5.31
CA LEU A 44 -4.99 -4.19 -4.78
C LEU A 44 -5.60 -3.84 -3.42
N LEU A 45 -6.79 -4.36 -3.12
CA LEU A 45 -7.50 -4.00 -1.90
C LEU A 45 -8.37 -5.14 -1.37
N THR A 46 -8.42 -5.25 -0.05
CA THR A 46 -9.38 -6.01 0.75
C THR A 46 -10.09 -5.05 1.71
N GLY A 47 -10.93 -5.56 2.61
CA GLY A 47 -11.50 -4.72 3.68
C GLY A 47 -10.52 -4.30 4.77
N THR A 48 -9.37 -4.98 4.88
CA THR A 48 -8.37 -4.73 5.92
C THR A 48 -7.01 -4.34 5.36
N GLY A 49 -6.77 -4.50 4.06
CA GLY A 49 -5.47 -4.29 3.45
C GLY A 49 -5.57 -3.57 2.11
N ALA A 50 -4.52 -2.83 1.75
CA ALA A 50 -4.37 -2.25 0.42
C ALA A 50 -2.90 -2.15 0.01
N VAL A 51 -2.66 -2.27 -1.28
CA VAL A 51 -1.39 -1.95 -1.94
C VAL A 51 -1.69 -1.01 -3.09
N GLN A 52 -0.92 0.06 -3.24
CA GLN A 52 -1.05 1.00 -4.35
C GLN A 52 0.31 1.50 -4.83
N GLN A 53 0.51 1.54 -6.15
CA GLN A 53 1.70 2.16 -6.72
C GLN A 53 1.55 3.69 -6.72
N ALA A 54 2.57 4.40 -6.25
CA ALA A 54 2.65 5.85 -6.30
C ALA A 54 3.29 6.31 -7.63
N ARG A 55 2.79 7.41 -8.20
CA ARG A 55 3.44 8.11 -9.31
C ARG A 55 4.59 8.95 -8.79
N CYS A 56 5.69 8.25 -8.50
CA CYS A 56 6.84 8.78 -7.79
C CYS A 56 8.11 8.40 -8.54
N THR A 57 8.99 9.36 -8.78
CA THR A 57 10.35 9.11 -9.28
C THR A 57 11.34 9.59 -8.24
N SER A 58 12.44 8.87 -8.04
CA SER A 58 13.51 9.25 -7.12
C SER A 58 14.85 9.20 -7.84
N SER A 59 15.60 10.30 -7.77
CA SER A 59 16.97 10.35 -8.31
C SER A 59 17.95 9.45 -7.54
N GLU A 60 17.65 9.13 -6.29
CA GLU A 60 18.43 8.21 -5.46
C GLU A 60 18.14 6.74 -5.81
N ARG A 61 16.99 6.46 -6.45
CA ARG A 61 16.51 5.11 -6.78
C ARG A 61 15.89 5.09 -8.19
N PRO A 62 16.69 5.32 -9.24
CA PRO A 62 16.18 5.51 -10.60
C PRO A 62 15.51 4.26 -11.19
N ASP A 63 15.90 3.06 -10.75
CA ASP A 63 15.37 1.79 -11.23
C ASP A 63 14.34 1.17 -10.27
N HIS A 64 13.70 1.99 -9.42
CA HIS A 64 12.69 1.53 -8.47
C HIS A 64 11.44 2.39 -8.56
N VAL A 65 10.31 1.75 -8.28
CA VAL A 65 9.00 2.39 -8.12
C VAL A 65 8.59 2.34 -6.64
N LEU A 66 7.80 3.31 -6.21
CA LEU A 66 7.31 3.39 -4.85
C LEU A 66 5.92 2.76 -4.74
N PHE A 67 5.79 1.79 -3.84
CA PHE A 67 4.52 1.24 -3.42
C PHE A 67 4.16 1.72 -2.02
N ILE A 68 2.88 1.94 -1.80
CA ILE A 68 2.29 2.21 -0.50
C ILE A 68 1.50 0.96 -0.11
N THR A 69 1.73 0.45 1.10
CA THR A 69 0.88 -0.60 1.67
C THR A 69 0.19 -0.07 2.91
N ALA A 70 -1.01 -0.56 3.18
CA ALA A 70 -1.78 -0.25 4.37
C ALA A 70 -2.44 -1.52 4.87
N GLN A 71 -2.42 -1.75 6.19
CA GLN A 71 -3.03 -2.91 6.83
C GLN A 71 -3.65 -2.54 8.18
N VAL A 72 -4.85 -3.04 8.42
CA VAL A 72 -5.61 -2.91 9.68
C VAL A 72 -5.64 -4.29 10.33
N HIS A 73 -5.16 -4.40 11.57
CA HIS A 73 -5.13 -5.67 12.31
C HIS A 73 -6.20 -5.71 13.41
N ALA A 74 -7.36 -5.11 13.13
CA ALA A 74 -8.46 -5.02 14.09
C ALA A 74 -9.59 -5.97 13.72
N ASP A 75 -10.04 -6.77 14.68
CA ASP A 75 -11.21 -7.64 14.52
C ASP A 75 -12.47 -6.83 14.16
N GLY A 76 -13.24 -7.34 13.22
CA GLY A 76 -14.54 -6.75 12.83
C GLY A 76 -14.44 -5.52 11.92
N VAL A 77 -13.25 -5.18 11.43
CA VAL A 77 -13.07 -4.21 10.34
C VAL A 77 -13.00 -4.96 9.02
N ASP A 78 -13.91 -4.64 8.10
CA ASP A 78 -13.94 -5.13 6.72
C ASP A 78 -14.64 -4.03 5.89
N ASP A 79 -13.89 -2.98 5.56
CA ASP A 79 -14.41 -1.82 4.82
C ASP A 79 -13.47 -1.44 3.68
N SER A 80 -13.69 -2.08 2.54
CA SER A 80 -12.89 -1.86 1.33
C SER A 80 -13.01 -0.44 0.78
N ALA A 81 -14.14 0.23 0.99
CA ALA A 81 -14.33 1.61 0.54
C ALA A 81 -13.50 2.58 1.38
N ALA A 82 -13.51 2.41 2.72
CA ALA A 82 -12.67 3.18 3.62
C ALA A 82 -11.17 2.92 3.37
N MET A 83 -10.78 1.66 3.16
CA MET A 83 -9.40 1.29 2.82
C MET A 83 -8.97 1.92 1.50
N GLN A 84 -9.83 1.91 0.47
CA GLN A 84 -9.55 2.55 -0.80
C GLN A 84 -9.38 4.07 -0.67
N GLU A 85 -10.24 4.75 0.09
CA GLU A 85 -10.13 6.19 0.35
C GLU A 85 -8.81 6.51 1.06
N LEU A 86 -8.46 5.73 2.09
CA LEU A 86 -7.26 5.88 2.89
C LEU A 86 -5.99 5.72 2.05
N ILE A 87 -5.84 4.62 1.31
CA ILE A 87 -4.64 4.35 0.51
C ILE A 87 -4.49 5.39 -0.61
N THR A 88 -5.60 5.82 -1.23
CA THR A 88 -5.58 6.85 -2.27
C THR A 88 -5.14 8.20 -1.71
N ALA A 89 -5.69 8.60 -0.56
CA ALA A 89 -5.35 9.88 0.05
C ALA A 89 -3.88 9.92 0.51
N TYR A 90 -3.40 8.85 1.14
CA TYR A 90 -2.02 8.74 1.58
C TYR A 90 -1.05 8.73 0.39
N THR A 91 -1.33 7.94 -0.65
CA THR A 91 -0.51 7.87 -1.87
C THR A 91 -0.35 9.26 -2.49
N ARG A 92 -1.45 10.01 -2.67
CA ARG A 92 -1.39 11.38 -3.19
C ARG A 92 -0.57 12.33 -2.32
N ALA A 93 -0.64 12.18 -1.00
CA ALA A 93 0.15 12.99 -0.08
C ALA A 93 1.66 12.68 -0.24
N VAL A 94 2.03 11.41 -0.44
CA VAL A 94 3.40 10.98 -0.70
C VAL A 94 3.90 11.49 -2.05
N GLU A 95 3.10 11.39 -3.11
CA GLU A 95 3.42 11.92 -4.46
C GLU A 95 3.74 13.42 -4.44
N GLY A 96 3.08 14.20 -3.59
CA GLY A 96 3.35 15.64 -3.41
C GLY A 96 4.51 15.97 -2.45
N SER A 97 5.06 14.97 -1.77
CA SER A 97 6.06 15.13 -0.72
C SER A 97 7.49 15.24 -1.27
N ALA A 98 8.46 15.43 -0.37
CA ALA A 98 9.88 15.40 -0.75
C ALA A 98 10.38 13.99 -1.11
N THR A 99 9.65 12.93 -0.73
CA THR A 99 10.03 11.55 -1.08
C THR A 99 10.08 11.33 -2.60
N CYS A 100 9.25 12.05 -3.36
CA CYS A 100 9.11 11.92 -4.82
C CYS A 100 9.77 13.07 -5.59
N ARG A 101 10.78 13.73 -5.01
CA ARG A 101 11.49 14.87 -5.63
C ARG A 101 12.99 14.68 -5.63
#